data_AF-A6IQN5-F1
#
_entry.id   AF-A6IQN5-F1
#
_cell.length_a   1.000
_cell.length_b   1.000
_cell.length_c   1.000
_cell.angle_alpha   90.00
_cell.angle_beta   90.00
_cell.angle_gamma   90.00
#
_symmetry.space_group_name_H-M   'P 1'
#
loop_
_entity.id
_entity.type
_entity.pdbx_description
1 polymer ?
#
loop_
_entity_poly.entity_id
_entity_poly.type
_entity_poly.pdbx_seq_one_letter_code
_entity_poly.pdbx_strand_id
1 'polypeptide(L)'
;MNGSEARIGSKHSKILGDATGHFLAGSFILILGLWWSTKSILKYICKQQKRSSSLITPKFFSRAEILEGIVISVMALIAFIFYNHPRSNALLDKFLHHQLNLGAFLTGLAAFIEFLLTKNNVVLELLTSSFAMLQGACFLQIGFVLYPTNIEHAWDLNDPNNSMIFSTLFGAYYASIYVIIGVNYALVSWFIKLKLSKPCPSEIQSLKNYEQHEDSEDDM
;
A
#
# COMPACT_ATOMS: atom_id res chain seq x y z
N MET A 1 44.27 48.34 -14.62
CA MET A 1 42.87 48.01 -14.92
C MET A 1 42.61 46.60 -14.43
N ASN A 2 41.66 46.51 -13.50
CA ASN A 2 41.13 45.36 -12.75
C ASN A 2 40.95 44.10 -13.62
N GLY A 3 41.02 42.86 -13.12
CA GLY A 3 40.88 42.35 -11.77
C GLY A 3 40.33 40.93 -11.92
N SER A 4 41.09 39.96 -11.43
CA SER A 4 40.72 38.56 -11.29
C SER A 4 39.46 38.38 -10.45
N GLU A 5 38.44 37.67 -10.94
CA GLU A 5 37.52 36.88 -10.11
C GLU A 5 36.88 35.75 -10.94
N ALA A 6 37.24 34.53 -10.58
CA ALA A 6 36.41 33.36 -10.81
C ALA A 6 35.07 33.54 -10.08
N ARG A 7 33.97 33.45 -10.81
CA ARG A 7 32.65 33.06 -10.27
C ARG A 7 32.20 31.91 -11.15
N ILE A 8 32.32 30.65 -10.74
CA ILE A 8 31.35 29.99 -9.85
C ILE A 8 29.97 30.67 -9.98
N GLY A 9 29.46 30.69 -11.21
CA GLY A 9 28.05 30.85 -11.50
C GLY A 9 27.38 29.54 -11.18
N SER A 10 27.15 29.36 -9.87
CA SER A 10 26.21 28.46 -9.22
C SER A 10 25.47 27.55 -10.19
N LYS A 11 25.65 26.23 -9.99
CA LYS A 11 24.56 25.25 -10.11
C LYS A 11 23.26 26.01 -9.96
N HIS A 12 22.58 26.29 -11.06
CA HIS A 12 21.24 26.83 -10.97
C HIS A 12 20.49 25.64 -10.40
N SER A 13 20.40 25.62 -9.08
CA SER A 13 19.31 25.10 -8.29
C SER A 13 18.06 25.67 -8.95
N LYS A 14 17.71 25.06 -10.07
CA LYS A 14 16.41 25.14 -10.68
C LYS A 14 15.57 24.55 -9.58
N ILE A 15 14.87 25.43 -8.88
CA ILE A 15 13.91 25.15 -7.84
C ILE A 15 13.19 23.88 -8.30
N LEU A 16 13.60 22.74 -7.73
CA LEU A 16 13.04 21.44 -8.05
C LEU A 16 11.67 21.50 -7.39
N GLY A 17 10.68 21.98 -8.17
CA GLY A 17 9.28 21.74 -7.85
C GLY A 17 9.16 20.29 -7.42
N ASP A 18 8.52 20.10 -6.27
CA ASP A 18 8.64 18.98 -5.36
C ASP A 18 8.18 17.63 -5.97
N ALA A 19 8.95 17.11 -6.93
CA ALA A 19 8.80 15.78 -7.50
C ALA A 19 8.78 14.74 -6.37
N THR A 20 9.64 14.96 -5.37
CA THR A 20 9.73 14.17 -4.15
C THR A 20 8.37 14.04 -3.47
N GLY A 21 7.62 15.13 -3.28
CA GLY A 21 6.31 15.10 -2.63
C GLY A 21 5.29 14.20 -3.32
N HIS A 22 5.26 14.17 -4.66
CA HIS A 22 4.31 13.34 -5.41
C HIS A 22 4.70 11.85 -5.39
N PHE A 23 5.99 11.54 -5.55
CA PHE A 23 6.50 10.18 -5.38
C PHE A 23 6.34 9.68 -3.94
N LEU A 24 6.50 10.56 -2.96
CA LEU A 24 6.35 10.26 -1.54
C LEU A 24 4.87 10.01 -1.19
N ALA A 25 3.95 10.83 -1.70
CA ALA A 25 2.51 10.64 -1.51
C ALA A 25 2.03 9.28 -2.06
N GLY A 26 2.44 8.93 -3.29
CA GLY A 26 2.11 7.63 -3.88
C GLY A 26 2.68 6.46 -3.08
N SER A 27 3.95 6.54 -2.66
CA SER A 27 4.60 5.51 -1.85
C SER A 27 3.93 5.33 -0.49
N PHE A 28 3.55 6.43 0.17
CA PHE A 28 2.85 6.39 1.45
C PHE A 28 1.50 5.68 1.35
N ILE A 29 0.72 5.98 0.31
CA ILE A 29 -0.56 5.31 0.06
C ILE A 29 -0.38 3.81 -0.21
N LEU A 30 0.68 3.41 -0.92
CA LEU A 30 0.99 1.99 -1.15
C LEU A 30 1.34 1.25 0.12
N ILE A 31 2.13 1.85 1.01
CA ILE A 31 2.48 1.27 2.31
C ILE A 31 1.22 1.11 3.16
N LEU A 32 0.34 2.12 3.19
CA LEU A 32 -0.94 2.03 3.88
C LEU A 32 -1.86 0.96 3.28
N GLY A 33 -1.89 0.82 1.96
CA GLY A 33 -2.65 -0.23 1.27
C GLY A 33 -2.12 -1.63 1.59
N LEU A 34 -0.80 -1.82 1.61
CA LEU A 34 -0.15 -3.09 2.01
C LEU A 34 -0.41 -3.42 3.48
N TRP A 35 -0.36 -2.42 4.35
CA TRP A 35 -0.73 -2.56 5.75
C TRP A 35 -2.18 -3.01 5.91
N TRP A 36 -3.11 -2.38 5.18
CA TRP A 36 -4.52 -2.75 5.17
C TRP A 36 -4.71 -4.21 4.74
N SER A 37 -4.07 -4.63 3.64
CA SER A 37 -4.10 -6.02 3.17
C SER A 37 -3.62 -7.00 4.25
N THR A 38 -2.50 -6.67 4.90
CA THR A 38 -1.94 -7.48 5.99
C THR A 38 -2.93 -7.60 7.15
N LYS A 39 -3.57 -6.50 7.57
CA LYS A 39 -4.60 -6.47 8.61
C LYS A 39 -5.77 -7.38 8.26
N SER A 40 -6.28 -7.29 7.02
CA SER A 40 -7.44 -8.07 6.55
C SER A 40 -7.14 -9.57 6.50
N ILE A 41 -5.97 -9.94 5.97
CA ILE A 41 -5.50 -11.33 5.93
C ILE A 41 -5.32 -11.88 7.34
N LEU A 42 -4.70 -11.11 8.22
CA LEU A 42 -4.43 -11.51 9.59
C LEU A 42 -5.74 -11.67 10.38
N LYS A 43 -6.70 -10.75 10.23
CA LYS A 43 -8.06 -10.84 10.79
C LYS A 43 -8.77 -12.11 10.30
N TYR A 44 -8.66 -12.43 9.01
CA TYR A 44 -9.23 -13.66 8.42
C TYR A 44 -8.65 -14.93 9.05
N ILE A 45 -7.31 -15.05 9.08
CA ILE A 45 -6.62 -16.23 9.61
C ILE A 45 -6.89 -16.39 11.12
N CYS A 46 -6.79 -15.30 11.90
CA CYS A 46 -7.05 -15.31 13.33
C CYS A 46 -8.49 -15.75 13.67
N LYS A 47 -9.47 -15.33 12.85
CA LYS A 47 -10.86 -15.75 13.00
C LYS A 47 -11.05 -17.24 12.69
N GLN A 48 -10.37 -17.74 11.65
CA GLN A 48 -10.42 -19.15 11.28
C GLN A 48 -9.81 -20.06 12.35
N GLN A 49 -8.82 -19.56 13.10
CA GLN A 49 -8.04 -20.39 14.00
C GLN A 49 -8.57 -20.52 15.44
N LYS A 50 -9.71 -19.90 15.81
CA LYS A 50 -10.44 -19.99 17.10
C LYS A 50 -9.66 -19.87 18.43
N ARG A 51 -8.32 -19.79 18.44
CA ARG A 51 -7.43 -19.88 19.61
C ARG A 51 -6.33 -18.78 19.64
N SER A 52 -6.22 -17.96 18.60
CA SER A 52 -5.19 -16.91 18.47
C SER A 52 -5.67 -15.50 18.88
N SER A 53 -6.71 -15.39 19.73
CA SER A 53 -7.18 -14.07 20.22
C SER A 53 -6.15 -13.37 21.12
N SER A 54 -5.09 -14.07 21.55
CA SER A 54 -4.00 -13.52 22.35
C SER A 54 -2.94 -12.77 21.53
N LEU A 55 -2.86 -12.96 20.20
CA LEU A 55 -1.77 -12.40 19.40
C LEU A 55 -2.03 -10.94 18.98
N ILE A 56 -3.29 -10.51 18.94
CA ILE A 56 -3.69 -9.17 18.50
C ILE A 56 -4.83 -8.67 19.40
N THR A 57 -4.58 -7.54 20.08
CA THR A 57 -5.55 -6.96 21.02
C THR A 57 -6.74 -6.36 20.27
N PRO A 58 -8.00 -6.52 20.73
CA PRO A 58 -9.17 -5.88 20.10
C PRO A 58 -9.05 -4.35 19.97
N LYS A 59 -8.30 -3.72 20.88
CA LYS A 59 -7.97 -2.27 20.83
C LYS A 59 -7.18 -1.88 19.58
N PHE A 60 -6.35 -2.77 19.05
CA PHE A 60 -5.56 -2.52 17.84
C PHE A 60 -6.45 -2.48 16.59
N PHE A 61 -7.41 -3.40 16.47
CA PHE A 61 -8.38 -3.39 15.36
C PHE A 61 -9.24 -2.13 15.35
N SER A 62 -9.74 -1.71 16.51
CA SER A 62 -10.56 -0.50 16.61
C SER A 62 -9.79 0.78 16.22
N ARG A 63 -8.52 0.91 16.63
CA ARG A 63 -7.68 2.05 16.20
C ARG A 63 -7.40 2.01 14.69
N ALA A 64 -7.20 0.82 14.13
CA ALA A 64 -6.98 0.65 12.70
C ALA A 64 -8.22 1.04 11.88
N GLU A 65 -9.43 0.64 12.30
CA GLU A 65 -10.68 1.01 11.63
C GLU A 65 -10.92 2.54 11.61
N ILE A 66 -10.54 3.24 12.67
CA ILE A 66 -10.61 4.72 12.69
C ILE A 66 -9.63 5.33 11.69
N LEU A 67 -8.39 4.82 11.65
CA LEU A 67 -7.37 5.29 10.71
C LEU A 67 -7.82 5.07 9.25
N GLU A 68 -8.48 3.95 8.97
CA GLU A 68 -9.04 3.61 7.67
C GLU A 68 -10.09 4.61 7.20
N GLY A 69 -11.03 4.97 8.07
CA GLY A 69 -12.03 6.00 7.78
C GLY A 69 -11.39 7.36 7.50
N ILE A 70 -10.35 7.74 8.25
CA ILE A 70 -9.61 8.99 8.04
C ILE A 70 -8.92 8.96 6.67
N VAL A 71 -8.22 7.87 6.34
CA VAL A 71 -7.50 7.73 5.05
C VAL A 71 -8.47 7.82 3.88
N ILE A 72 -9.59 7.07 3.89
CA ILE A 72 -10.59 7.15 2.82
C ILE A 72 -11.14 8.58 2.67
N SER A 73 -11.43 9.25 3.79
CA SER A 73 -11.95 10.62 3.78
C SER A 73 -10.94 11.61 3.18
N VAL A 74 -9.66 11.52 3.56
CA VAL A 74 -8.59 12.33 2.99
C VAL A 74 -8.44 12.08 1.49
N MET A 75 -8.48 10.81 1.05
CA MET A 75 -8.39 10.46 -0.37
C MET A 75 -9.58 10.99 -1.17
N ALA A 76 -10.79 10.96 -0.61
CA ALA A 76 -11.98 11.52 -1.23
C ALA A 76 -11.88 13.05 -1.39
N LEU A 77 -11.36 13.74 -0.37
CA LEU A 77 -11.12 15.19 -0.43
C LEU A 77 -10.09 15.55 -1.50
N ILE A 78 -8.99 14.79 -1.60
CA ILE A 78 -7.98 15.00 -2.62
C ILE A 78 -8.60 14.82 -4.02
N ALA A 79 -9.36 13.74 -4.25
CA ALA A 79 -10.03 13.52 -5.53
C ALA A 79 -11.01 14.66 -5.88
N PHE A 80 -11.77 15.16 -4.91
CA PHE A 80 -12.66 16.30 -5.10
C PHE A 80 -11.89 17.57 -5.52
N ILE A 81 -10.75 17.85 -4.90
CA ILE A 81 -9.89 18.98 -5.27
C ILE A 81 -9.39 18.81 -6.71
N PHE A 82 -8.87 17.63 -7.07
CA PHE A 82 -8.39 17.33 -8.42
C PHE A 82 -9.51 17.38 -9.48
N TYR A 83 -10.74 17.02 -9.12
CA TYR A 83 -11.89 17.14 -10.00
C TYR A 83 -12.21 18.59 -10.36
N ASN A 84 -12.10 19.50 -9.38
CA ASN A 84 -12.40 20.93 -9.54
C ASN A 84 -11.18 21.75 -10.00
N HIS A 85 -9.97 21.18 -10.00
CA HIS A 85 -8.77 21.85 -10.48
C HIS A 85 -8.91 22.25 -11.95
N PRO A 86 -8.44 23.45 -12.37
CA PRO A 86 -8.47 23.89 -13.77
C PRO A 86 -7.89 22.81 -14.69
N ARG A 87 -8.74 22.28 -15.57
CA ARG A 87 -8.41 21.13 -16.40
C ARG A 87 -7.48 21.55 -17.53
N SER A 88 -6.29 20.96 -17.60
CA SER A 88 -5.41 21.18 -18.74
C SER A 88 -6.02 20.57 -20.01
N ASN A 89 -5.62 21.08 -21.17
CA ASN A 89 -6.15 20.60 -22.45
C ASN A 89 -5.47 19.32 -22.96
N ALA A 90 -4.34 18.93 -22.37
CA ALA A 90 -3.56 17.76 -22.76
C ALA A 90 -4.36 16.46 -22.62
N LEU A 91 -4.27 15.58 -23.64
CA LEU A 91 -4.99 14.30 -23.66
C LEU A 91 -4.52 13.39 -22.53
N LEU A 92 -3.20 13.31 -22.33
CA LEU A 92 -2.62 12.48 -21.28
C LEU A 92 -3.01 12.96 -19.87
N ASP A 93 -2.98 14.27 -19.64
CA ASP A 93 -3.36 14.83 -18.34
C ASP A 93 -4.84 14.56 -18.00
N LYS A 94 -5.74 14.70 -18.98
CA LYS A 94 -7.16 14.34 -18.84
C LYS A 94 -7.34 12.86 -18.51
N PHE A 95 -6.59 11.99 -19.18
CA PHE A 95 -6.62 10.55 -18.93
C PHE A 95 -6.19 10.21 -17.49
N LEU A 96 -5.09 10.80 -17.01
CA LEU A 96 -4.59 10.59 -15.64
C LEU A 96 -5.57 11.09 -14.58
N HIS A 97 -6.14 12.29 -14.75
CA HIS A 97 -7.15 12.83 -13.85
C HIS A 97 -8.41 11.97 -13.83
N HIS A 98 -8.84 11.44 -14.99
CA HIS A 98 -9.97 10.54 -15.07
C HIS A 98 -9.71 9.23 -14.31
N GLN A 99 -8.52 8.65 -14.48
CA GLN A 99 -8.11 7.43 -13.79
C GLN A 99 -8.04 7.60 -12.27
N LEU A 100 -7.49 8.72 -11.78
CA LEU A 100 -7.44 9.04 -10.36
C LEU A 100 -8.83 9.18 -9.73
N ASN A 101 -9.72 9.94 -10.39
CA ASN A 101 -11.07 10.17 -9.89
C ASN A 101 -11.91 8.89 -9.90
N LEU A 102 -11.76 8.07 -10.95
CA LEU A 102 -12.42 6.76 -11.03
C LEU A 102 -11.94 5.84 -9.91
N GLY A 103 -10.63 5.78 -9.66
CA GLY A 103 -10.06 5.00 -8.55
C GLY A 103 -10.59 5.46 -7.18
N ALA A 104 -10.69 6.78 -6.96
CA ALA A 104 -11.25 7.35 -5.74
C ALA A 104 -12.71 6.95 -5.54
N PHE A 105 -13.51 7.06 -6.61
CA PHE A 105 -14.92 6.72 -6.60
C PHE A 105 -15.13 5.22 -6.33
N LEU A 106 -14.36 4.35 -7.00
CA LEU A 106 -14.42 2.89 -6.79
C LEU A 106 -14.01 2.51 -5.36
N THR A 107 -12.99 3.17 -4.80
CA THR A 107 -12.56 2.95 -3.41
C THR A 107 -13.66 3.35 -2.43
N GLY A 108 -14.28 4.52 -2.63
CA GLY A 108 -15.40 4.99 -1.81
C GLY A 108 -16.63 4.10 -1.93
N LEU A 109 -16.94 3.63 -3.14
CA LEU A 109 -18.03 2.69 -3.38
C LEU A 109 -17.76 1.35 -2.70
N ALA A 110 -16.56 0.80 -2.82
CA ALA A 110 -16.17 -0.44 -2.15
C ALA A 110 -16.27 -0.32 -0.62
N ALA A 111 -15.78 0.79 -0.05
CA ALA A 111 -15.89 1.06 1.38
C ALA A 111 -17.35 1.24 1.84
N PHE A 112 -18.19 1.88 1.03
CA PHE A 112 -19.62 2.02 1.32
C PHE A 112 -20.34 0.67 1.26
N ILE A 113 -20.04 -0.15 0.25
CA ILE A 113 -20.58 -1.51 0.14
C ILE A 113 -20.09 -2.36 1.31
N GLU A 114 -18.85 -2.19 1.76
CA GLU A 114 -18.30 -2.87 2.94
C GLU A 114 -19.04 -2.48 4.22
N PHE A 115 -19.32 -1.19 4.37
CA PHE A 115 -20.13 -0.67 5.46
C PHE A 115 -21.57 -1.22 5.43
N LEU A 116 -22.20 -1.32 4.26
CA LEU A 116 -23.57 -1.84 4.12
C LEU A 116 -23.68 -3.36 4.26
N LEU A 117 -22.74 -4.11 3.68
CA LEU A 117 -22.73 -5.58 3.65
C LEU A 117 -21.94 -6.15 4.84
N THR A 118 -21.99 -5.50 6.01
CA THR A 118 -21.08 -5.58 7.17
C THR A 118 -20.85 -6.96 7.82
N LYS A 119 -21.16 -8.09 7.19
CA LYS A 119 -20.91 -9.42 7.72
C LYS A 119 -19.98 -10.24 6.82
N ASN A 120 -18.74 -10.39 7.29
CA ASN A 120 -17.80 -11.48 6.99
C ASN A 120 -17.08 -11.55 5.64
N ASN A 121 -17.27 -10.61 4.71
CA ASN A 121 -16.69 -10.76 3.37
C ASN A 121 -15.27 -10.20 3.28
N VAL A 122 -14.29 -11.04 3.63
CA VAL A 122 -12.85 -10.72 3.54
C VAL A 122 -12.43 -10.35 2.11
N VAL A 123 -13.12 -10.89 1.10
CA VAL A 123 -12.90 -10.53 -0.31
C VAL A 123 -13.14 -9.04 -0.55
N LEU A 124 -14.16 -8.46 0.09
CA LEU A 124 -14.49 -7.05 -0.07
C LEU A 124 -13.48 -6.15 0.67
N GLU A 125 -13.04 -6.56 1.85
CA GLU A 125 -11.97 -5.86 2.60
C GLU A 125 -10.65 -5.85 1.79
N LEU A 126 -10.31 -6.99 1.14
CA LEU A 126 -9.18 -7.10 0.22
C LEU A 126 -9.38 -6.27 -1.06
N LEU A 127 -10.61 -6.19 -1.58
CA LEU A 127 -10.94 -5.38 -2.74
C LEU A 127 -10.74 -3.89 -2.44
N THR A 128 -11.24 -3.40 -1.30
CA THR A 128 -11.03 -2.03 -0.83
C THR A 128 -9.53 -1.71 -0.71
N SER A 129 -8.74 -2.61 -0.10
CA SER A 129 -7.28 -2.47 -0.01
C SER A 129 -6.61 -2.44 -1.39
N SER A 130 -7.05 -3.28 -2.34
CA SER A 130 -6.50 -3.30 -3.70
C SER A 130 -6.76 -2.00 -4.46
N PHE A 131 -7.95 -1.40 -4.30
CA PHE A 131 -8.28 -0.10 -4.89
C PHE A 131 -7.52 1.06 -4.22
N ALA A 132 -7.31 0.99 -2.91
CA ALA A 132 -6.45 1.96 -2.21
C ALA A 132 -4.99 1.90 -2.70
N MET A 133 -4.45 0.71 -2.94
CA MET A 133 -3.12 0.56 -3.56
C MET A 133 -3.10 1.07 -5.01
N LEU A 134 -4.17 0.84 -5.76
CA LEU A 134 -4.32 1.35 -7.13
C LEU A 134 -4.34 2.89 -7.16
N GLN A 135 -4.96 3.52 -6.17
CA GLN A 135 -4.94 4.97 -5.97
C GLN A 135 -3.50 5.49 -5.78
N GLY A 136 -2.68 4.78 -5.00
CA GLY A 136 -1.25 5.09 -4.84
C GLY A 136 -0.48 5.02 -6.16
N ALA A 137 -0.80 4.04 -7.00
CA ALA A 137 -0.25 3.91 -8.35
C ALA A 137 -0.55 5.13 -9.23
N CYS A 138 -1.77 5.67 -9.17
CA CYS A 138 -2.15 6.85 -9.91
C CYS A 138 -1.29 8.07 -9.54
N PHE A 139 -0.98 8.26 -8.25
CA PHE A 139 -0.07 9.35 -7.82
C PHE A 139 1.36 9.16 -8.31
N LEU A 140 1.88 7.92 -8.28
CA LEU A 140 3.20 7.62 -8.84
C LEU A 140 3.24 7.85 -10.35
N GLN A 141 2.16 7.48 -11.06
CA GLN A 141 2.02 7.69 -12.49
C GLN A 141 1.98 9.18 -12.85
N ILE A 142 1.22 10.00 -12.10
CA ILE A 142 1.21 11.47 -12.27
C ILE A 142 2.61 12.05 -11.99
N GLY A 143 3.29 11.60 -10.93
CA GLY A 143 4.65 12.03 -10.60
C GLY A 143 5.66 11.71 -11.72
N PHE A 144 5.57 10.51 -12.30
CA PHE A 144 6.42 10.09 -13.41
C PHE A 144 6.16 10.86 -14.71
N VAL A 145 4.90 11.21 -14.98
CA VAL A 145 4.53 12.00 -16.18
C VAL A 145 4.97 13.46 -16.04
N LEU A 146 4.78 14.06 -14.86
CA LEU A 146 5.19 15.46 -14.63
C LEU A 146 6.72 15.64 -14.53
N TYR A 147 7.43 14.64 -14.01
CA TYR A 147 8.87 14.70 -13.76
C TYR A 147 9.62 13.57 -14.48
N PRO A 148 9.79 13.66 -15.81
CA PRO A 148 10.56 12.68 -16.57
C PRO A 148 12.02 12.67 -16.09
N THR A 149 12.55 11.48 -15.84
CA THR A 149 13.92 11.29 -15.33
C THR A 149 14.99 11.74 -16.33
N ASN A 150 14.67 11.70 -17.63
CA ASN A 150 15.51 12.19 -18.73
C ASN A 150 14.74 13.27 -19.49
N ILE A 151 15.18 14.53 -19.37
CA ILE A 151 14.52 15.69 -20.01
C ILE A 151 14.50 15.57 -21.54
N GLU A 152 15.49 14.90 -22.14
CA GLU A 152 15.54 14.63 -23.58
C GLU A 152 14.45 13.68 -24.09
N HIS A 153 13.86 12.87 -23.21
CA HIS A 153 12.78 11.92 -23.52
C HIS A 153 11.49 12.32 -22.80
N ALA A 154 11.17 13.62 -22.78
CA ALA A 154 9.91 14.09 -22.22
C ALA A 154 8.71 13.55 -23.02
N TRP A 155 7.67 13.11 -22.31
CA TRP A 155 6.47 12.53 -22.91
C TRP A 155 5.68 13.59 -23.71
N ASP A 156 5.30 13.25 -24.94
CA ASP A 156 4.34 14.08 -25.68
C ASP A 156 2.93 13.88 -25.10
N LEU A 157 2.42 14.91 -24.44
CA LEU A 157 1.13 14.86 -23.74
C LEU A 157 -0.08 14.78 -24.69
N ASN A 158 0.10 15.09 -25.98
CA ASN A 158 -0.96 15.09 -26.98
C ASN A 158 -0.90 13.87 -27.93
N ASP A 159 0.12 13.03 -27.82
CA ASP A 159 0.21 11.81 -28.62
C ASP A 159 -0.71 10.72 -28.03
N PRO A 160 -1.72 10.23 -28.79
CA PRO A 160 -2.59 9.14 -28.34
C PRO A 160 -1.82 7.84 -28.04
N ASN A 161 -0.68 7.57 -28.68
CA ASN A 161 0.12 6.37 -28.44
C ASN A 161 0.64 6.31 -26.99
N ASN A 162 0.96 7.47 -26.40
CA ASN A 162 1.42 7.55 -25.02
C ASN A 162 0.31 7.10 -24.05
N SER A 163 -0.95 7.46 -24.30
CA SER A 163 -2.08 7.02 -23.46
C SER A 163 -2.23 5.50 -23.39
N MET A 164 -1.95 4.79 -24.49
CA MET A 164 -1.97 3.33 -24.54
C MET A 164 -0.85 2.70 -23.70
N ILE A 165 0.36 3.27 -23.77
CA ILE A 165 1.50 2.85 -22.94
C ILE A 165 1.16 3.04 -21.45
N PHE A 166 0.61 4.20 -21.09
CA PHE A 166 0.21 4.48 -19.72
C PHE A 166 -0.91 3.58 -19.21
N SER A 167 -1.92 3.27 -20.04
CA SER A 167 -2.97 2.32 -19.69
C SER A 167 -2.42 0.91 -19.49
N THR A 168 -1.46 0.50 -20.33
CA THR A 168 -0.81 -0.81 -20.21
C THR A 168 0.04 -0.91 -18.94
N LEU A 169 0.82 0.13 -18.62
CA LEU A 169 1.58 0.22 -17.38
C LEU A 169 0.68 0.17 -16.14
N PHE A 170 -0.46 0.87 -16.18
CA PHE A 170 -1.44 0.84 -15.11
C PHE A 170 -2.03 -0.56 -14.90
N GLY A 171 -2.38 -1.26 -16.00
CA GLY A 171 -2.85 -2.64 -15.94
C GLY A 171 -1.79 -3.61 -15.37
N ALA A 172 -0.55 -3.50 -15.81
CA ALA A 172 0.56 -4.30 -15.30
C ALA A 172 0.81 -4.03 -13.80
N TYR A 173 0.72 -2.77 -13.38
CA TYR A 173 0.82 -2.39 -11.98
C TYR A 173 -0.31 -3.00 -11.14
N TYR A 174 -1.55 -2.96 -11.62
CA TYR A 174 -2.67 -3.58 -10.91
C TYR A 174 -2.55 -5.10 -10.80
N ALA A 175 -2.05 -5.77 -11.85
CA ALA A 175 -1.72 -7.18 -11.78
C ALA A 175 -0.63 -7.45 -10.71
N SER A 176 0.39 -6.58 -10.62
CA SER A 176 1.43 -6.69 -9.59
C SER A 176 0.89 -6.52 -8.16
N ILE A 177 -0.12 -5.67 -7.96
CA ILE A 177 -0.81 -5.53 -6.65
C ILE A 177 -1.38 -6.88 -6.20
N TYR A 178 -2.04 -7.63 -7.09
CA TYR A 178 -2.57 -8.96 -6.73
C TYR A 178 -1.47 -9.96 -6.39
N VAL A 179 -0.33 -9.91 -7.09
CA VAL A 179 0.84 -10.73 -6.76
C VAL A 179 1.37 -10.36 -5.36
N ILE A 180 1.49 -9.07 -5.05
CA ILE A 180 1.92 -8.59 -3.73
C ILE A 180 0.96 -9.05 -2.63
N ILE A 181 -0.35 -8.95 -2.85
CA ILE A 181 -1.38 -9.44 -1.91
C ILE A 181 -1.24 -10.96 -1.71
N GLY A 182 -1.02 -11.73 -2.78
CA GLY A 182 -0.81 -13.18 -2.71
C GLY A 182 0.45 -13.57 -1.93
N VAL A 183 1.56 -12.87 -2.16
CA VAL A 183 2.80 -13.05 -1.39
C VAL A 183 2.59 -12.68 0.08
N ASN A 184 1.90 -11.56 0.35
CA ASN A 184 1.56 -11.15 1.71
C ASN A 184 0.74 -12.23 2.44
N TYR A 185 -0.26 -12.81 1.76
CA TYR A 185 -1.06 -13.92 2.29
C TYR A 185 -0.19 -15.14 2.65
N ALA A 186 0.73 -15.53 1.77
CA ALA A 186 1.66 -16.63 2.02
C ALA A 186 2.58 -16.33 3.21
N LEU A 187 3.13 -15.13 3.30
CA LEU A 187 4.01 -14.70 4.39
C LEU A 187 3.30 -14.68 5.75
N VAL A 188 2.09 -14.10 5.83
CA VAL A 188 1.31 -14.07 7.07
C VAL A 188 0.93 -15.49 7.49
N SER A 189 0.48 -16.33 6.56
CA SER A 189 0.13 -17.72 6.83
C SER A 189 1.34 -18.52 7.33
N TRP A 190 2.50 -18.34 6.71
CA TRP A 190 3.75 -18.96 7.13
C TRP A 190 4.20 -18.47 8.51
N PHE A 191 4.13 -17.16 8.76
CA PHE A 191 4.48 -16.57 10.05
C PHE A 191 3.61 -17.10 11.19
N ILE A 192 2.29 -17.22 10.98
CA ILE A 192 1.37 -17.77 11.97
C ILE A 192 1.66 -19.26 12.21
N LYS A 193 1.89 -20.05 11.15
CA LYS A 193 2.31 -21.46 11.29
C LYS A 193 3.62 -21.57 12.07
N LEU A 194 4.61 -20.71 11.80
CA LEU A 194 5.88 -20.68 12.52
C LEU A 194 5.70 -20.32 14.00
N LYS A 195 4.87 -19.32 14.31
CA LYS A 195 4.56 -18.90 15.69
C LYS A 195 3.87 -20.00 16.49
N LEU A 196 3.05 -20.84 15.84
CA LEU A 196 2.34 -21.96 16.46
C LEU A 196 3.17 -23.24 16.52
N SER A 197 4.09 -23.42 15.56
CA SER A 197 5.01 -24.56 15.52
C SER A 197 6.21 -24.39 16.45
N LYS A 198 6.49 -23.18 16.96
CA LYS A 198 7.40 -23.02 18.09
C LYS A 198 6.76 -23.70 19.30
N PRO A 199 7.33 -24.79 19.84
CA PRO A 199 6.80 -25.43 21.02
C PRO A 199 6.75 -24.38 22.13
N CYS A 200 5.62 -24.28 22.83
CA CYS A 200 5.52 -23.38 23.97
C CYS A 200 6.69 -23.69 24.93
N PRO A 201 7.30 -22.68 25.60
CA PRO A 201 8.32 -22.91 26.61
C PRO A 201 7.90 -23.95 27.67
N SER A 202 6.60 -24.09 27.91
CA SER A 202 6.02 -25.10 28.80
C SER A 202 6.19 -26.54 28.32
N GLU A 203 6.15 -26.82 27.01
CA GLU A 203 6.37 -28.18 26.48
C GLU A 203 7.85 -28.57 26.51
N ILE A 204 8.74 -27.59 26.31
CA ILE A 204 10.19 -27.78 26.45
C ILE A 204 10.56 -27.99 27.92
N GLN A 205 9.90 -27.28 28.84
CA GLN A 205 10.05 -27.49 30.28
C GLN A 205 9.51 -28.85 30.73
N SER A 206 8.38 -29.30 30.21
CA SER A 206 7.85 -30.62 30.55
C SER A 206 8.70 -31.76 29.99
N LEU A 207 9.22 -31.64 28.76
CA LEU A 207 10.14 -32.61 28.19
C LEU A 207 11.45 -32.69 28.99
N LYS A 208 12.01 -31.54 29.36
CA LYS A 208 13.22 -31.49 30.20
C LYS A 208 12.98 -32.10 31.58
N ASN A 209 11.81 -31.88 32.20
CA ASN A 209 11.46 -32.50 33.47
C ASN A 209 11.20 -34.00 33.35
N TYR A 210 10.76 -34.49 32.18
CA TYR A 210 10.53 -35.91 31.92
C TYR A 210 11.86 -36.65 31.69
N GLU A 211 12.75 -36.11 30.85
CA GLU A 211 14.11 -36.64 30.66
C GLU A 211 14.89 -36.70 31.98
N GLN A 212 14.78 -35.65 32.81
CA GLN A 212 15.47 -35.60 34.09
C GLN A 212 14.88 -36.57 35.15
N HIS A 213 13.65 -37.05 34.96
CA HIS A 213 13.05 -38.08 35.81
C HIS A 213 13.46 -39.49 35.35
N GLU A 214 13.55 -39.73 34.04
CA GLU A 214 13.99 -41.00 33.45
C GLU A 214 15.47 -41.29 33.80
N ASP A 215 16.36 -40.31 33.65
CA ASP A 215 17.78 -40.44 34.04
C ASP A 215 17.96 -40.75 35.54
N SER A 216 17.01 -40.33 36.38
CA SER A 216 17.07 -40.59 37.83
C SER A 216 16.55 -41.97 38.25
N GLU A 217 15.79 -42.65 37.38
CA GLU A 217 15.31 -44.02 37.61
C GLU A 217 16.31 -45.06 37.10
N ASP A 218 17.11 -44.74 36.07
CA ASP A 218 18.15 -45.64 35.53
C ASP A 218 19.45 -45.66 36.36
N ASP A 219 19.65 -44.68 37.25
CA ASP A 219 20.82 -44.56 38.14
C ASP A 219 20.61 -45.18 39.56
N MET A 220 19.47 -45.83 39.83
CA MET A 220 19.18 -46.58 41.08
C MET A 220 19.21 -48.11 40.91
#